data_AF-A0A4R9IJG5-F1
#
_entry.id   AF-A0A4R9IJG5-F1
#
_cell.length_a   1.000
_cell.length_b   1.000
_cell.length_c   1.000
_cell.angle_alpha   90.00
_cell.angle_beta   90.00
_cell.angle_gamma   90.00
#
_symmetry.space_group_name_H-M   'P 1'
#
loop_
_entity.id
_entity.type
_entity.pdbx_description
1 polymer ?
#
loop_
_entity_poly.entity_id
_entity_poly.type
_entity_poly.pdbx_seq_one_letter_code
_entity_poly.pdbx_strand_id
1 'polypeptide(L)'
;MKLVFFFQILVFIFFYSCSSIRDKNSPRKASPKAIENLEWSGYIGLMNWYEAASQCSAIGMRLPTFTEIQDSESNGITKSWHEDILNYLNQKKMEISDNTTFDIYWTSTPDEKGNQGIYYAYSFESKAYLSRGTAVRQVRCLRGKSERTYTQTWLTKTYRGISFFPKKRQIVKSMVIAVPEITDRYDSIQAQLKYPISFFKADCQQTSECFSLLIDVSVIPEKTKNFKTLVEESIKKDFGSPPNRIQAWETNLKFKTDPMAIYFGQGELVGNKAIAFFYDKKNEETYRVTINMIFMPNFSQEDWDKIILHVFMTLDSIQIN
;
A
#
# COMPACT_ATOMS: atom_id res chain seq x y z
N MET A 1 -35.86 -81.58 -10.71
CA MET A 1 -36.52 -80.31 -10.31
C MET A 1 -35.67 -79.68 -9.21
N LYS A 2 -34.72 -78.82 -9.58
CA LYS A 2 -33.76 -78.16 -8.69
C LYS A 2 -33.94 -76.65 -8.88
N LEU A 3 -34.33 -75.93 -7.82
CA LEU A 3 -34.20 -74.47 -7.66
C LEU A 3 -32.77 -74.10 -8.09
N VAL A 4 -32.48 -73.36 -9.17
CA VAL A 4 -32.93 -72.04 -9.66
C VAL A 4 -32.60 -70.90 -8.69
N PHE A 5 -31.48 -70.25 -9.02
CA PHE A 5 -31.22 -68.81 -8.90
C PHE A 5 -31.59 -68.13 -7.58
N PHE A 6 -30.63 -67.95 -6.69
CA PHE A 6 -30.55 -66.69 -5.94
C PHE A 6 -29.08 -66.31 -5.65
N PHE A 7 -28.58 -65.46 -6.54
CA PHE A 7 -27.76 -64.30 -6.24
C PHE A 7 -26.39 -64.49 -5.59
N GLN A 8 -25.47 -64.73 -6.51
CA GLN A 8 -24.07 -64.32 -6.57
C GLN A 8 -23.82 -62.80 -6.35
N ILE A 9 -24.39 -62.18 -5.30
CA ILE A 9 -24.08 -60.79 -4.91
C ILE A 9 -23.85 -60.73 -3.40
N LEU A 10 -22.70 -61.23 -2.96
CA LEU A 10 -22.19 -60.91 -1.60
C LEU A 10 -20.66 -61.05 -1.45
N VAL A 11 -19.93 -61.09 -2.57
CA VAL A 11 -18.44 -61.14 -2.59
C VAL A 11 -17.83 -59.97 -3.38
N PHE A 12 -18.64 -59.05 -3.92
CA PHE A 12 -18.17 -57.88 -4.68
C PHE A 12 -18.29 -56.53 -3.93
N ILE A 13 -18.39 -56.51 -2.60
CA ILE A 13 -18.46 -55.27 -1.79
C ILE A 13 -17.21 -55.05 -0.91
N PHE A 14 -16.16 -55.86 -1.03
CA PHE A 14 -14.92 -55.68 -0.24
C PHE A 14 -13.69 -55.19 -1.01
N PHE A 15 -13.84 -54.76 -2.28
CA PHE A 15 -12.71 -54.23 -3.09
C PHE A 15 -12.94 -52.87 -3.76
N TYR A 16 -13.82 -52.00 -3.23
CA TYR A 16 -13.94 -50.62 -3.69
C TYR A 16 -14.14 -49.61 -2.56
N SER A 17 -13.17 -49.54 -1.66
CA SER A 17 -12.99 -48.38 -0.76
C SER A 17 -11.52 -48.07 -0.52
N CYS A 18 -10.69 -48.12 -1.56
CA CYS A 18 -9.49 -47.28 -1.57
C CYS A 18 -9.85 -45.97 -2.26
N SER A 19 -10.72 -45.20 -1.59
CA SER A 19 -10.86 -43.78 -1.87
C SER A 19 -9.54 -43.15 -1.47
N SER A 20 -8.65 -42.99 -2.46
CA SER A 20 -7.51 -42.09 -2.36
C SER A 20 -8.04 -40.77 -1.78
N ILE A 21 -7.69 -40.53 -0.52
CA ILE A 21 -7.76 -39.22 0.09
C ILE A 21 -6.82 -38.38 -0.78
N ARG A 22 -7.41 -37.67 -1.74
CA ARG A 22 -6.72 -36.63 -2.49
C ARG A 22 -6.34 -35.58 -1.47
N ASP A 23 -5.05 -35.59 -1.15
CA ASP A 23 -4.38 -34.53 -0.43
C ASP A 23 -4.69 -33.21 -1.15
N LYS A 24 -5.57 -32.39 -0.57
CA LYS A 24 -5.96 -31.08 -1.13
C LYS A 24 -4.82 -30.05 -1.04
N ASN A 25 -3.65 -30.45 -0.52
CA ASN A 25 -2.47 -29.62 -0.34
C ASN A 25 -1.31 -29.98 -1.28
N SER A 26 -1.53 -30.78 -2.33
CA SER A 26 -0.53 -30.90 -3.40
C SER A 26 -0.61 -29.65 -4.30
N PRO A 27 0.47 -28.87 -4.47
CA PRO A 27 0.46 -27.72 -5.37
C PRO A 27 0.10 -28.20 -6.77
N ARG A 28 -1.04 -27.74 -7.29
CA ARG A 28 -1.46 -27.96 -8.68
C ARG A 28 -0.34 -27.43 -9.57
N LYS A 29 0.47 -28.31 -10.15
CA LYS A 29 1.39 -27.95 -11.24
C LYS A 29 0.56 -27.30 -12.33
N ALA A 30 0.81 -26.02 -12.60
CA ALA A 30 0.18 -25.31 -13.69
C ALA A 30 0.42 -26.06 -15.01
N SER A 31 -0.60 -26.11 -15.88
CA SER A 31 -0.43 -26.74 -17.20
C SER A 31 0.62 -25.96 -18.01
N PRO A 32 1.52 -26.62 -18.77
CA PRO A 32 2.56 -25.95 -19.55
C PRO A 32 2.05 -24.80 -20.46
N LYS A 33 0.84 -24.95 -21.02
CA LYS A 33 0.18 -23.92 -21.85
C LYS A 33 -0.18 -22.61 -21.13
N ALA A 34 -0.23 -22.59 -19.80
CA ALA A 34 -0.60 -21.39 -19.05
C ALA A 34 0.59 -20.44 -18.83
N ILE A 35 1.83 -20.91 -19.04
CA ILE A 35 3.06 -20.19 -18.67
C ILE A 35 3.72 -19.53 -19.90
N GLU A 36 3.54 -20.07 -21.10
CA GLU A 36 4.07 -19.51 -22.37
C GLU A 36 3.59 -18.08 -22.68
N ASN A 37 2.59 -17.55 -21.98
CA ASN A 37 2.03 -16.22 -22.20
C ASN A 37 2.28 -15.24 -21.04
N LEU A 38 3.27 -15.50 -20.17
CA LEU A 38 3.67 -14.54 -19.13
C LEU A 38 4.63 -13.49 -19.72
N GLU A 39 4.12 -12.29 -19.98
CA GLU A 39 4.91 -11.18 -20.47
C GLU A 39 5.42 -10.32 -19.29
N TRP A 40 6.71 -10.44 -19.00
CA TRP A 40 7.39 -9.67 -17.95
C TRP A 40 7.85 -8.31 -18.48
N SER A 41 7.77 -7.27 -17.65
CA SER A 41 8.35 -5.97 -17.98
C SER A 41 9.88 -6.05 -18.08
N GLY A 42 10.47 -5.28 -18.99
CA GLY A 42 11.89 -4.93 -18.91
C GLY A 42 12.25 -3.99 -17.74
N TYR A 43 11.25 -3.53 -16.99
CA TYR A 43 11.46 -2.71 -15.80
C TYR A 43 12.00 -3.55 -14.64
N ILE A 44 13.07 -3.04 -14.03
CA ILE A 44 13.74 -3.62 -12.85
C ILE A 44 14.05 -2.46 -11.91
N GLY A 45 13.83 -2.67 -10.62
CA GLY A 45 14.13 -1.66 -9.60
C GLY A 45 14.21 -2.24 -8.19
N LEU A 46 14.70 -1.41 -7.27
CA LEU A 46 14.70 -1.66 -5.84
C LEU A 46 13.83 -0.62 -5.16
N MET A 47 12.73 -1.04 -4.56
CA MET A 47 11.80 -0.14 -3.89
C MET A 47 10.95 -0.84 -2.85
N ASN A 48 10.19 -0.07 -2.08
CA ASN A 48 9.21 -0.64 -1.16
C ASN A 48 8.00 -1.20 -1.91
N TRP A 49 7.13 -1.97 -1.23
CA TRP A 49 6.02 -2.65 -1.88
C TRP A 49 5.03 -1.68 -2.54
N TYR A 50 4.75 -0.56 -1.88
CA TYR A 50 3.80 0.44 -2.37
C TYR A 50 4.32 1.15 -3.61
N GLU A 51 5.60 1.48 -3.63
CA GLU A 51 6.29 2.02 -4.79
C GLU A 51 6.30 1.01 -5.94
N ALA A 52 6.58 -0.25 -5.63
CA ALA A 52 6.60 -1.35 -6.59
C ALA A 52 5.23 -1.52 -7.27
N ALA A 53 4.16 -1.53 -6.46
CA ALA A 53 2.79 -1.60 -6.96
C ALA A 53 2.43 -0.38 -7.83
N SER A 54 2.78 0.83 -7.38
CA SER A 54 2.55 2.07 -8.11
C SER A 54 3.30 2.09 -9.45
N GLN A 55 4.57 1.70 -9.46
CA GLN A 55 5.43 1.68 -10.62
C GLN A 55 4.95 0.67 -11.66
N CYS A 56 4.58 -0.55 -11.24
CA CYS A 56 4.02 -1.53 -12.15
C CYS A 56 2.69 -1.05 -12.76
N SER A 57 1.83 -0.43 -11.95
CA SER A 57 0.57 0.15 -12.41
C SER A 57 0.81 1.27 -13.44
N ALA A 58 1.83 2.12 -13.23
CA ALA A 58 2.16 3.23 -14.13
C ALA A 58 2.55 2.78 -15.54
N ILE A 59 3.10 1.58 -15.70
CA ILE A 59 3.44 0.98 -17.00
C ILE A 59 2.36 0.02 -17.53
N GLY A 60 1.14 0.06 -16.97
CA GLY A 60 0.03 -0.79 -17.39
C GLY A 60 0.20 -2.26 -17.00
N MET A 61 1.00 -2.55 -15.98
CA MET A 61 1.29 -3.89 -15.48
C MET A 61 0.93 -4.01 -13.99
N ARG A 62 1.25 -5.14 -13.37
CA ARG A 62 1.04 -5.36 -11.93
C ARG A 62 2.22 -6.08 -11.29
N LEU A 63 2.23 -6.13 -9.95
CA LEU A 63 3.08 -7.09 -9.26
C LEU A 63 2.63 -8.53 -9.56
N PRO A 64 3.56 -9.47 -9.73
CA PRO A 64 3.25 -10.89 -9.86
C PRO A 64 2.71 -11.45 -8.55
N THR A 65 1.90 -12.50 -8.59
CA THR A 65 1.59 -13.27 -7.39
C THR A 65 2.79 -14.13 -6.98
N PHE A 66 2.78 -14.61 -5.74
CA PHE A 66 3.78 -15.56 -5.27
C PHE A 66 3.94 -16.78 -6.18
N THR A 67 2.82 -17.39 -6.59
CA THR A 67 2.82 -18.57 -7.48
C THR A 67 3.37 -18.26 -8.87
N GLU A 68 3.17 -17.05 -9.38
CA GLU A 68 3.68 -16.67 -10.71
C GLU A 68 5.20 -16.55 -10.74
N ILE A 69 5.83 -16.09 -9.64
CA ILE A 69 7.29 -16.11 -9.52
C ILE A 69 7.80 -17.55 -9.38
N GLN A 70 7.15 -18.36 -8.54
CA GLN A 70 7.51 -19.78 -8.35
C GLN A 70 7.44 -20.59 -9.65
N ASP A 71 6.37 -20.37 -10.42
CA ASP A 71 6.19 -20.98 -11.74
C ASP A 71 7.28 -20.49 -12.70
N SER A 72 7.61 -19.19 -12.69
CA SER A 72 8.64 -18.63 -13.57
C SER A 72 10.03 -19.18 -13.28
N GLU A 73 10.37 -19.41 -12.01
CA GLU A 73 11.62 -20.09 -11.62
C GLU A 73 11.66 -21.52 -12.15
N SER A 74 10.58 -22.27 -11.94
CA SER A 74 10.48 -23.67 -12.36
C SER A 74 10.60 -23.85 -13.88
N ASN A 75 10.29 -22.80 -14.65
CA ASN A 75 10.40 -22.76 -16.11
C ASN A 75 11.68 -22.06 -16.60
N GLY A 76 12.59 -21.66 -15.70
CA GLY A 76 13.88 -21.07 -16.05
C GLY A 76 13.80 -19.64 -16.61
N ILE A 77 12.67 -18.95 -16.47
CA ILE A 77 12.51 -17.55 -16.88
C ILE A 77 13.38 -16.62 -16.01
N THR A 78 13.62 -17.01 -14.76
CA THR A 78 14.32 -16.19 -13.77
C THR A 78 15.85 -16.28 -13.84
N LYS A 79 16.40 -17.08 -14.77
CA LYS A 79 17.86 -17.34 -14.86
C LYS A 79 18.70 -16.07 -15.01
N SER A 80 18.23 -15.08 -15.77
CA SER A 80 18.94 -13.82 -15.97
C SER A 80 18.72 -12.81 -14.86
N TRP A 81 17.78 -13.05 -13.94
CA TRP A 81 17.26 -11.96 -13.10
C TRP A 81 18.30 -11.42 -12.12
N HIS A 82 19.17 -12.29 -11.64
CA HIS A 82 20.29 -11.91 -10.79
C HIS A 82 21.32 -11.05 -11.54
N GLU A 83 21.66 -11.40 -12.78
CA GLU A 83 22.57 -10.60 -13.60
C GLU A 83 21.96 -9.25 -13.98
N ASP A 84 20.67 -9.22 -14.30
CA ASP A 84 19.98 -7.99 -14.67
C ASP A 84 19.99 -6.96 -13.53
N ILE A 85 19.81 -7.39 -12.27
CA ILE A 85 19.84 -6.48 -11.12
C ILE A 85 21.25 -5.96 -10.85
N LEU A 86 22.29 -6.78 -11.01
CA LEU A 86 23.68 -6.33 -10.88
C LEU A 86 24.02 -5.28 -11.93
N ASN A 87 23.58 -5.50 -13.17
CA ASN A 87 23.73 -4.53 -14.26
C ASN A 87 23.01 -3.22 -13.96
N TYR A 88 21.77 -3.29 -13.45
CA TYR A 88 21.02 -2.11 -13.02
C TYR A 88 21.76 -1.31 -11.93
N LEU A 89 22.30 -1.98 -10.91
CA LEU A 89 23.01 -1.32 -9.81
C LEU A 89 24.31 -0.66 -10.27
N ASN A 90 25.06 -1.34 -11.14
CA ASN A 90 26.28 -0.80 -11.75
C ASN A 90 25.97 0.47 -12.57
N GLN A 91 24.90 0.47 -13.36
CA GLN A 91 24.47 1.66 -14.11
C GLN A 91 24.09 2.82 -13.21
N LYS A 92 23.46 2.53 -12.07
CA LYS A 92 23.02 3.54 -11.09
C LYS A 92 24.12 4.00 -10.13
N LYS A 93 25.32 3.43 -10.21
CA LYS A 93 26.46 3.71 -9.30
C LYS A 93 26.06 3.60 -7.83
N MET A 94 25.22 2.61 -7.49
CA MET A 94 24.80 2.39 -6.11
C MET A 94 25.81 1.48 -5.42
N GLU A 95 26.32 1.92 -4.26
CA GLU A 95 27.17 1.06 -3.42
C GLU A 95 26.30 0.00 -2.74
N ILE A 96 26.70 -1.26 -2.92
CA ILE A 96 26.03 -2.41 -2.33
C ILE A 96 26.49 -2.55 -0.89
N SER A 97 25.55 -2.46 0.05
CA SER A 97 25.76 -2.90 1.44
C SER A 97 25.69 -4.43 1.48
N ASP A 98 26.69 -5.06 2.12
CA ASP A 98 26.88 -6.52 2.23
C ASP A 98 25.69 -7.30 2.80
N ASN A 99 24.68 -6.61 3.36
CA ASN A 99 23.51 -7.23 4.00
C ASN A 99 22.21 -7.06 3.20
N THR A 100 22.28 -6.55 1.96
CA THR A 100 21.08 -6.39 1.12
C THR A 100 20.85 -7.69 0.36
N THR A 101 19.84 -8.47 0.77
CA THR A 101 19.44 -9.67 0.05
C THR A 101 18.74 -9.26 -1.25
N PHE A 102 19.53 -9.19 -2.33
CA PHE A 102 19.02 -8.85 -3.65
C PHE A 102 18.04 -9.91 -4.16
N ASP A 103 18.17 -11.18 -3.77
CA ASP A 103 17.34 -12.25 -4.30
C ASP A 103 15.93 -12.34 -3.69
N ILE A 104 15.39 -11.21 -3.21
CA ILE A 104 14.03 -11.13 -2.69
C ILE A 104 13.18 -10.21 -3.58
N TYR A 105 12.09 -10.76 -4.11
CA TYR A 105 11.20 -10.12 -5.08
C TYR A 105 9.84 -9.83 -4.46
N TRP A 106 9.31 -8.63 -4.74
CA TRP A 106 7.96 -8.28 -4.33
C TRP A 106 6.90 -9.09 -5.07
N THR A 107 5.89 -9.55 -4.32
CA THR A 107 4.69 -10.16 -4.87
C THR A 107 3.46 -9.35 -4.49
N SER A 108 2.36 -9.51 -5.21
CA SER A 108 1.06 -8.93 -4.87
C SER A 108 0.35 -9.67 -3.73
N THR A 109 0.93 -10.74 -3.18
CA THR A 109 0.26 -11.62 -2.22
C THR A 109 0.39 -11.06 -0.79
N PRO A 110 -0.70 -10.69 -0.10
CA PRO A 110 -0.67 -10.27 1.30
C PRO A 110 -0.43 -11.46 2.24
N ASP A 111 0.04 -11.20 3.46
CA ASP A 111 0.17 -12.22 4.51
C ASP A 111 -1.16 -12.94 4.77
N GLU A 112 -1.15 -14.28 4.80
CA GLU A 112 -2.32 -15.14 5.08
C GLU A 112 -2.90 -14.88 6.48
N LYS A 113 -2.08 -14.39 7.40
CA LYS A 113 -2.50 -14.02 8.77
C LYS A 113 -3.18 -12.65 8.84
N GLY A 114 -3.27 -11.93 7.72
CA GLY A 114 -3.90 -10.60 7.67
C GLY A 114 -3.13 -9.52 8.42
N ASN A 115 -1.84 -9.74 8.72
CA ASN A 115 -1.02 -8.73 9.38
C ASN A 115 -0.79 -7.55 8.42
N GLN A 116 -1.25 -6.37 8.83
CA GLN A 116 -1.20 -5.17 8.01
C GLN A 116 0.24 -4.79 7.64
N GLY A 117 0.42 -4.42 6.37
CA GLY A 117 1.72 -4.01 5.84
C GLY A 117 2.76 -5.14 5.80
N ILE A 118 2.33 -6.41 5.84
CA ILE A 118 3.19 -7.57 5.60
C ILE A 118 2.74 -8.26 4.31
N TYR A 119 3.68 -8.46 3.40
CA TYR A 119 3.46 -9.07 2.10
C TYR A 119 4.40 -10.25 1.93
N TYR A 120 3.96 -11.25 1.17
CA TYR A 120 4.87 -12.28 0.72
C TYR A 120 5.87 -11.68 -0.27
N ALA A 121 7.13 -11.98 -0.04
CA ALA A 121 8.20 -11.77 -0.97
C ALA A 121 8.79 -13.14 -1.34
N TYR A 122 9.20 -13.28 -2.60
CA TYR A 122 9.73 -14.52 -3.12
C TYR A 122 11.25 -14.49 -3.12
N SER A 123 11.89 -15.62 -2.84
CA SER A 123 13.33 -15.78 -3.00
C SER A 123 13.66 -17.15 -3.52
N PHE A 124 14.67 -17.23 -4.39
CA PHE A 124 15.09 -18.49 -4.99
C PHE A 124 15.70 -19.47 -3.98
N GLU A 125 16.27 -18.98 -2.87
CA GLU A 125 16.88 -19.84 -1.85
C GLU A 125 15.85 -20.40 -0.86
N SER A 126 15.07 -19.51 -0.22
CA SER A 126 14.15 -19.91 0.86
C SER A 126 12.68 -20.00 0.43
N LYS A 127 12.39 -19.73 -0.84
CA LYS A 127 11.07 -19.79 -1.49
C LYS A 127 10.06 -18.74 -1.00
N ALA A 128 9.89 -18.53 0.30
CA ALA A 128 8.93 -17.56 0.84
C ALA A 128 9.47 -16.74 2.01
N TYR A 129 9.20 -15.43 1.98
CA TYR A 129 9.46 -14.50 3.07
C TYR A 129 8.24 -13.66 3.37
N LEU A 130 7.92 -13.48 4.65
CA LEU A 130 7.05 -12.39 5.08
C LEU A 130 7.91 -11.13 5.21
N SER A 131 7.56 -10.10 4.45
CA SER A 131 8.31 -8.86 4.39
C SER A 131 7.40 -7.68 4.67
N ARG A 132 7.85 -6.77 5.53
CA ARG A 132 7.13 -5.50 5.76
C ARG A 132 7.11 -4.73 4.45
N GLY A 133 5.97 -4.18 4.04
CA GLY A 133 5.80 -3.44 2.80
C GLY A 133 6.69 -2.20 2.67
N THR A 134 7.31 -1.76 3.78
CA THR A 134 8.31 -0.70 3.81
C THR A 134 9.73 -1.17 3.49
N ALA A 135 9.99 -2.47 3.44
CA ALA A 135 11.30 -3.01 3.11
C ALA A 135 11.62 -2.78 1.63
N VAL A 136 12.88 -2.51 1.31
CA VAL A 136 13.31 -2.39 -0.10
C VAL A 136 13.58 -3.79 -0.64
N ARG A 137 12.94 -4.14 -1.75
CA ARG A 137 13.08 -5.44 -2.44
C ARG A 137 13.11 -5.24 -3.95
N GLN A 138 13.49 -6.26 -4.69
CA GLN A 138 13.43 -6.23 -6.14
C GLN A 138 11.97 -6.19 -6.61
N VAL A 139 11.71 -5.36 -7.63
CA VAL A 139 10.44 -5.33 -8.33
C VAL A 139 10.63 -5.77 -9.78
N ARG A 140 9.71 -6.63 -10.22
CA ARG A 140 9.46 -6.92 -11.63
C ARG A 140 7.96 -6.89 -11.83
N CYS A 141 7.54 -6.31 -12.95
CA CYS A 141 6.14 -6.18 -13.26
C CYS A 141 5.75 -7.27 -14.26
N LEU A 142 4.54 -7.77 -14.12
CA LEU A 142 3.97 -8.80 -14.97
C LEU A 142 2.74 -8.24 -15.67
N ARG A 143 2.65 -8.46 -16.98
CA ARG A 143 1.46 -8.13 -17.75
C ARG A 143 0.29 -8.97 -17.26
N GLY A 144 -0.80 -8.31 -16.87
CA GLY A 144 -2.00 -9.02 -16.45
C GLY A 144 -2.56 -9.86 -17.61
N LYS A 145 -2.81 -11.16 -17.38
CA LYS A 145 -3.74 -11.92 -18.21
C LYS A 145 -5.07 -11.17 -18.19
N SER A 146 -5.73 -11.08 -19.34
CA SER A 146 -7.02 -10.42 -19.49
C SER A 146 -8.12 -11.15 -18.71
N GLU A 147 -8.12 -10.99 -17.40
CA GLU A 147 -9.24 -11.17 -16.49
C GLU A 147 -8.89 -10.35 -15.23
N ARG A 148 -9.56 -9.20 -15.12
CA ARG A 148 -9.25 -8.04 -14.27
C ARG A 148 -8.01 -7.27 -14.71
N THR A 149 -8.23 -6.43 -15.71
CA THR A 149 -7.63 -5.10 -15.77
C THR A 149 -7.58 -4.52 -14.34
N TYR A 150 -6.39 -4.41 -13.74
CA TYR A 150 -6.16 -3.40 -12.72
C TYR A 150 -6.14 -2.06 -13.45
N THR A 151 -7.31 -1.67 -13.97
CA THR A 151 -7.55 -0.35 -14.52
C THR A 151 -7.38 0.67 -13.41
N GLN A 152 -7.14 1.92 -13.79
CA GLN A 152 -7.31 3.13 -12.98
C GLN A 152 -8.66 3.23 -12.22
N THR A 153 -9.55 2.25 -12.35
CA THR A 153 -10.85 2.15 -11.69
C THR A 153 -10.78 2.22 -10.17
N TRP A 154 -9.68 1.78 -9.53
CA TRP A 154 -9.57 1.93 -8.07
C TRP A 154 -9.24 3.36 -7.65
N LEU A 155 -8.50 4.13 -8.48
CA LEU A 155 -8.24 5.56 -8.23
C LEU A 155 -9.55 6.36 -8.29
N THR A 156 -10.46 5.97 -9.19
CA THR A 156 -11.78 6.58 -9.32
C THR A 156 -12.84 5.93 -8.44
N LYS A 157 -12.48 4.97 -7.58
CA LYS A 157 -13.44 4.33 -6.67
C LYS A 157 -13.89 5.33 -5.62
N THR A 158 -15.19 5.33 -5.36
CA THR A 158 -15.81 6.06 -4.25
C THR A 158 -15.91 5.16 -3.03
N TYR A 159 -15.46 5.65 -1.88
CA TYR A 159 -15.55 4.97 -0.59
C TYR A 159 -16.62 5.66 0.24
N ARG A 160 -17.81 5.04 0.37
CA ARG A 160 -18.95 5.57 1.16
C ARG A 160 -19.24 7.06 0.90
N GLY A 161 -19.33 7.42 -0.37
CA GLY A 161 -19.62 8.78 -0.83
C GLY A 161 -18.39 9.66 -1.08
N ILE A 162 -17.18 9.27 -0.65
CA ILE A 162 -15.96 10.05 -0.87
C ILE A 162 -15.16 9.48 -2.04
N SER A 163 -15.03 10.27 -3.11
CA SER A 163 -14.09 10.01 -4.19
C SER A 163 -12.78 10.78 -3.96
N PHE A 164 -11.64 10.10 -4.10
CA PHE A 164 -10.33 10.75 -3.97
C PHE A 164 -9.83 11.39 -5.27
N PHE A 165 -10.49 11.07 -6.40
CA PHE A 165 -10.25 11.63 -7.71
C PHE A 165 -11.57 12.10 -8.34
N PRO A 166 -11.53 13.14 -9.20
CA PRO A 166 -10.38 13.99 -9.53
C PRO A 166 -9.83 14.77 -8.32
N LYS A 167 -8.58 15.24 -8.44
CA LYS A 167 -7.91 16.07 -7.43
C LYS A 167 -7.76 17.50 -7.95
N LYS A 168 -7.92 18.48 -7.06
CA LYS A 168 -7.65 19.90 -7.34
C LYS A 168 -6.42 20.36 -6.57
N ARG A 169 -5.58 21.18 -7.22
CA ARG A 169 -4.46 21.85 -6.55
C ARG A 169 -4.99 22.99 -5.70
N GLN A 170 -4.46 23.12 -4.49
CA GLN A 170 -4.81 24.15 -3.53
C GLN A 170 -3.52 24.80 -3.02
N ILE A 171 -3.58 26.11 -2.84
CA ILE A 171 -2.48 26.91 -2.32
C ILE A 171 -2.85 27.37 -0.91
N VAL A 172 -1.98 27.04 0.05
CA VAL A 172 -2.06 27.46 1.45
C VAL A 172 -0.75 28.18 1.76
N LYS A 173 -0.78 29.51 1.71
CA LYS A 173 0.43 30.35 1.76
C LYS A 173 1.44 29.93 0.67
N SER A 174 2.62 29.44 1.04
CA SER A 174 3.65 28.99 0.09
C SER A 174 3.55 27.50 -0.23
N MET A 175 2.70 26.76 0.49
CA MET A 175 2.47 25.34 0.25
C MET A 175 1.44 25.13 -0.86
N VAL A 176 1.75 24.23 -1.79
CA VAL A 176 0.81 23.66 -2.75
C VAL A 176 0.51 22.22 -2.36
N ILE A 177 -0.77 21.84 -2.35
CA ILE A 177 -1.25 20.49 -2.03
C ILE A 177 -2.36 20.07 -3.00
N ALA A 178 -2.41 18.81 -3.41
CA ALA A 178 -3.51 18.26 -4.21
C ALA A 178 -4.51 17.49 -3.34
N VAL A 179 -5.71 18.04 -3.19
CA VAL A 179 -6.80 17.46 -2.39
C VAL A 179 -7.93 16.93 -3.29
N PRO A 180 -8.76 15.99 -2.83
CA PRO A 180 -9.91 15.52 -3.60
C PRO A 180 -10.85 16.67 -3.98
N GLU A 181 -11.36 16.67 -5.21
CA GLU A 181 -12.18 17.76 -5.73
C GLU A 181 -13.49 17.94 -4.95
N ILE A 182 -14.04 16.84 -4.42
CA ILE A 182 -15.24 16.79 -3.58
C ILE A 182 -15.10 17.55 -2.25
N THR A 183 -13.89 17.92 -1.83
CA THR A 183 -13.70 18.66 -0.57
C THR A 183 -14.04 20.13 -0.70
N ASP A 184 -14.75 20.68 0.29
CA ASP A 184 -15.00 22.10 0.43
C ASP A 184 -13.90 22.77 1.27
N ARG A 185 -13.45 23.95 0.83
CA ARG A 185 -12.41 24.72 1.51
C ARG A 185 -13.00 25.72 2.49
N TYR A 186 -12.45 25.76 3.70
CA TYR A 186 -12.76 26.78 4.72
C TYR A 186 -11.46 27.28 5.33
N ASP A 187 -11.28 28.59 5.39
CA ASP A 187 -10.11 29.20 6.03
C ASP A 187 -10.50 29.78 7.39
N SER A 188 -9.61 29.64 8.37
CA SER A 188 -9.81 30.11 9.74
C SER A 188 -8.47 30.52 10.37
N ILE A 189 -8.55 31.01 11.59
CA ILE A 189 -7.40 31.39 12.41
C ILE A 189 -7.53 30.69 13.76
N GLN A 190 -6.46 30.04 14.22
CA GLN A 190 -6.44 29.40 15.52
C GLN A 190 -6.68 30.43 16.63
N ALA A 191 -7.62 30.14 17.52
CA ALA A 191 -8.20 31.13 18.42
C ALA A 191 -7.18 31.80 19.38
N GLN A 192 -6.21 31.05 19.90
CA GLN A 192 -5.31 31.47 20.97
C GLN A 192 -3.97 32.02 20.43
N LEU A 193 -3.34 31.25 19.55
CA LEU A 193 -2.02 31.47 18.97
C LEU A 193 -2.06 32.19 17.62
N LYS A 194 -3.25 32.44 17.08
CA LYS A 194 -3.52 33.30 15.92
C LYS A 194 -2.79 32.91 14.62
N TYR A 195 -2.46 31.63 14.44
CA TYR A 195 -1.93 31.14 13.17
C TYR A 195 -3.06 30.72 12.21
N PRO A 196 -2.87 30.85 10.88
CA PRO A 196 -3.88 30.47 9.90
C PRO A 196 -4.03 28.96 9.78
N ILE A 197 -5.26 28.52 9.51
CA ILE A 197 -5.62 27.13 9.24
C ILE A 197 -6.52 27.09 8.00
N SER A 198 -6.17 26.25 7.03
CA SER A 198 -7.02 25.93 5.88
C SER A 198 -7.57 24.51 6.03
N PHE A 199 -8.89 24.35 5.96
CA PHE A 199 -9.59 23.07 6.04
C PHE A 199 -10.11 22.67 4.66
N PHE A 200 -10.05 21.38 4.34
CA PHE A 200 -10.65 20.74 3.19
C PHE A 200 -11.50 19.57 3.67
N LYS A 201 -12.82 19.72 3.59
CA LYS A 201 -13.78 18.82 4.22
C LYS A 201 -14.64 18.11 3.18
N ALA A 202 -14.79 16.80 3.29
CA ALA A 202 -15.80 16.05 2.57
C ALA A 202 -16.50 15.10 3.55
N ASP A 203 -17.79 15.32 3.76
CA ASP A 203 -18.59 14.52 4.70
C ASP A 203 -19.35 13.41 4.00
N CYS A 204 -19.56 12.31 4.70
CA CYS A 204 -20.53 11.32 4.28
C CYS A 204 -21.94 11.93 4.30
N GLN A 205 -22.74 11.61 3.27
CA GLN A 205 -24.15 12.00 3.24
C GLN A 205 -25.09 10.88 3.73
N GLN A 206 -24.54 9.71 4.06
CA GLN A 206 -25.29 8.51 4.42
C GLN A 206 -25.21 8.23 5.93
N THR A 207 -26.34 7.83 6.53
CA THR A 207 -26.47 7.67 7.99
C THR A 207 -26.04 6.29 8.50
N SER A 208 -26.11 5.23 7.68
CA SER A 208 -25.80 3.86 8.10
C SER A 208 -24.33 3.46 7.85
N GLU A 209 -23.72 3.96 6.78
CA GLU A 209 -22.31 3.79 6.47
C GLU A 209 -21.68 5.14 6.12
N CYS A 210 -20.77 5.59 6.96
CA CYS A 210 -20.16 6.90 6.85
C CYS A 210 -18.65 6.79 6.62
N PHE A 211 -18.15 7.66 5.75
CA PHE A 211 -16.76 8.07 5.69
C PHE A 211 -16.67 9.59 5.49
N SER A 212 -16.10 10.30 6.45
CA SER A 212 -15.79 11.72 6.35
C SER A 212 -14.27 11.91 6.32
N LEU A 213 -13.83 12.79 5.43
CA LEU A 213 -12.45 13.19 5.25
C LEU A 213 -12.30 14.66 5.62
N LEU A 214 -11.37 14.96 6.53
CA LEU A 214 -10.99 16.33 6.86
C LEU A 214 -9.48 16.48 6.79
N ILE A 215 -9.01 17.26 5.83
CA ILE A 215 -7.61 17.65 5.70
C ILE A 215 -7.48 19.08 6.21
N ASP A 216 -6.62 19.32 7.20
CA ASP A 216 -6.29 20.66 7.66
C ASP A 216 -4.81 20.96 7.52
N VAL A 217 -4.50 22.19 7.10
CA VAL A 217 -3.15 22.72 6.94
C VAL A 217 -3.00 23.91 7.85
N SER A 218 -2.24 23.75 8.92
CA SER A 218 -1.87 24.82 9.85
C SER A 218 -0.49 25.38 9.50
N VAL A 219 -0.36 26.69 9.37
CA VAL A 219 0.94 27.35 9.09
C VAL A 219 1.42 28.03 10.36
N ILE A 220 2.35 27.40 11.08
CA ILE A 220 2.70 27.77 12.44
C ILE A 220 4.07 28.44 12.46
N PRO A 221 4.19 29.74 12.80
CA PRO A 221 5.47 30.41 12.90
C PRO A 221 6.36 29.82 13.99
N GLU A 222 7.68 29.75 13.74
CA GLU A 222 8.66 29.22 14.69
C GLU A 222 8.64 29.99 16.02
N LYS A 223 8.43 31.32 15.96
CA LYS A 223 8.24 32.20 17.12
C LYS A 223 7.04 31.86 18.00
N THR A 224 6.02 31.20 17.42
CA THR A 224 4.81 30.79 18.14
C THR A 224 5.06 29.46 18.85
N LYS A 225 5.55 28.47 18.10
CA LYS A 225 6.02 27.17 18.62
C LYS A 225 7.03 26.59 17.66
N ASN A 226 8.15 26.13 18.19
CA ASN A 226 9.16 25.44 17.40
C ASN A 226 8.70 24.05 16.93
N PHE A 227 9.35 23.55 15.88
CA PHE A 227 9.04 22.25 15.28
C PHE A 227 8.98 21.09 16.30
N LYS A 228 9.98 21.00 17.19
CA LYS A 228 10.08 19.90 18.16
C LYS A 228 8.90 19.91 19.14
N THR A 229 8.59 21.06 19.71
CA THR A 229 7.45 21.24 20.61
C THR A 229 6.13 20.92 19.91
N LEU A 230 5.98 21.31 18.64
CA LEU A 230 4.79 21.00 17.86
C LEU A 230 4.58 19.50 17.70
N VAL A 231 5.64 18.76 17.34
CA VAL A 231 5.59 17.31 17.19
C VAL A 231 5.26 16.63 18.53
N GLU A 232 5.97 17.00 19.61
CA GLU A 232 5.77 16.39 20.92
C GLU A 232 4.36 16.63 21.49
N GLU A 233 3.82 17.84 21.33
CA GLU A 233 2.44 18.12 21.73
C GLU A 233 1.43 17.35 20.90
N SER A 234 1.67 17.22 19.59
CA SER A 234 0.77 16.53 18.69
C SER A 234 0.66 15.04 19.00
N ILE A 235 1.78 14.38 19.26
CA ILE A 235 1.83 12.97 19.68
C ILE A 235 0.97 12.74 20.93
N LYS A 236 0.94 13.70 21.86
CA LYS A 236 0.21 13.58 23.14
C LYS A 236 -1.27 13.90 23.03
N LYS A 237 -1.66 14.83 22.15
CA LYS A 237 -3.01 15.40 22.12
C LYS A 237 -3.84 14.94 20.94
N ASP A 238 -3.24 14.66 19.79
CA ASP A 238 -4.00 14.44 18.56
C ASP A 238 -4.42 12.98 18.35
N PHE A 239 -3.88 12.04 19.11
CA PHE A 239 -4.10 10.61 18.94
C PHE A 239 -4.67 9.98 20.22
N GLY A 240 -5.59 9.01 20.06
CA GLY A 240 -6.16 8.28 21.19
C GLY A 240 -5.20 7.26 21.80
N SER A 241 -4.15 6.91 21.07
CA SER A 241 -3.05 6.04 21.49
C SER A 241 -1.74 6.52 20.86
N PRO A 242 -0.56 6.12 21.39
CA PRO A 242 0.72 6.52 20.81
C PRO A 242 0.80 6.20 19.30
N PRO A 243 0.99 7.20 18.43
CA PRO A 243 1.02 7.00 16.99
C PRO A 243 2.35 6.36 16.53
N ASN A 244 2.31 5.74 15.36
CA ASN A 244 3.52 5.26 14.69
C ASN A 244 4.14 6.38 13.87
N ARG A 245 5.45 6.59 13.99
CA ARG A 245 6.19 7.41 13.04
C ARG A 245 6.42 6.62 11.75
N ILE A 246 6.00 7.17 10.61
CA ILE A 246 6.05 6.49 9.32
C ILE A 246 7.27 6.95 8.53
N GLN A 247 8.46 6.51 8.98
CA GLN A 247 9.75 6.86 8.34
C GLN A 247 9.79 6.49 6.85
N ALA A 248 9.11 5.40 6.46
CA ALA A 248 9.03 5.00 5.06
C ALA A 248 8.31 6.05 4.21
N TRP A 249 7.31 6.75 4.73
CA TRP A 249 6.71 7.86 3.97
C TRP A 249 7.69 9.01 3.89
N GLU A 250 8.36 9.34 4.99
CA GLU A 250 9.33 10.43 5.02
C GLU A 250 10.44 10.29 3.96
N THR A 251 10.96 9.07 3.79
CA THR A 251 11.99 8.79 2.79
C THR A 251 11.49 8.83 1.35
N ASN A 252 10.20 8.58 1.11
CA ASN A 252 9.66 8.33 -0.23
C ASN A 252 8.79 9.45 -0.78
N LEU A 253 8.47 10.49 0.02
CA LEU A 253 7.88 11.71 -0.52
C LEU A 253 8.84 12.39 -1.51
N LYS A 254 8.30 12.90 -2.62
CA LYS A 254 9.06 13.71 -3.60
C LYS A 254 9.63 14.97 -2.98
N PHE A 255 8.83 15.66 -2.18
CA PHE A 255 9.25 16.86 -1.47
C PHE A 255 9.72 16.51 -0.05
N LYS A 256 10.86 17.06 0.34
CA LYS A 256 11.50 16.82 1.64
C LYS A 256 11.96 18.12 2.24
N THR A 257 11.79 18.26 3.54
CA THR A 257 12.32 19.37 4.35
C THR A 257 13.18 18.83 5.48
N ASP A 258 13.98 19.70 6.09
CA ASP A 258 14.70 19.39 7.32
C ASP A 258 14.43 20.49 8.37
N PRO A 259 13.76 20.16 9.50
CA PRO A 259 13.20 18.86 9.86
C PRO A 259 11.88 18.51 9.13
N MET A 260 11.55 17.21 9.12
CA MET A 260 10.28 16.65 8.67
C MET A 260 9.89 15.45 9.53
N ALA A 261 8.59 15.25 9.77
CA ALA A 261 8.11 14.08 10.49
C ALA A 261 6.69 13.70 10.07
N ILE A 262 6.39 12.40 10.00
CA ILE A 262 5.04 11.91 9.66
C ILE A 262 4.60 10.85 10.66
N TYR A 263 3.39 11.02 11.19
CA TYR A 263 2.77 10.15 12.18
C TYR A 263 1.43 9.63 11.70
N PHE A 264 1.11 8.40 12.06
CA PHE A 264 -0.14 7.74 11.73
C PHE A 264 -0.64 6.90 12.90
N GLY A 265 -1.94 6.97 13.19
CA GLY A 265 -2.55 6.19 14.26
C GLY A 265 -4.04 6.46 14.43
N GLN A 266 -4.60 5.93 15.51
CA GLN A 266 -5.98 6.17 15.89
C GLN A 266 -6.16 7.63 16.34
N GLY A 267 -7.16 8.31 15.80
CA GLY A 267 -7.51 9.67 16.24
C GLY A 267 -8.00 9.69 17.68
N GLU A 268 -7.87 10.83 18.36
CA GLU A 268 -8.35 11.02 19.74
C GLU A 268 -9.85 10.72 19.90
N LEU A 269 -10.67 11.15 18.93
CA LEU A 269 -12.12 11.00 19.00
C LEU A 269 -12.61 9.74 18.29
N VAL A 270 -12.50 9.70 16.96
CA VAL A 270 -12.99 8.59 16.11
C VAL A 270 -12.11 8.46 14.88
N GLY A 271 -11.97 7.22 14.40
CA GLY A 271 -11.31 6.90 13.13
C GLY A 271 -9.79 6.97 13.21
N ASN A 272 -9.16 7.17 12.06
CA ASN A 272 -7.71 7.20 11.93
C ASN A 272 -7.23 8.59 11.50
N LYS A 273 -6.00 8.92 11.88
CA LYS A 273 -5.39 10.22 11.65
C LYS A 273 -3.98 10.04 11.11
N ALA A 274 -3.64 10.83 10.10
CA ALA A 274 -2.26 11.06 9.68
C ALA A 274 -1.88 12.51 9.99
N ILE A 275 -0.67 12.76 10.48
CA ILE A 275 -0.16 14.12 10.69
C ILE A 275 1.25 14.20 10.13
N ALA A 276 1.47 15.14 9.22
CA ALA A 276 2.76 15.42 8.63
C ALA A 276 3.22 16.84 8.99
N PHE A 277 4.50 16.98 9.32
CA PHE A 277 5.14 18.25 9.65
C PHE A 277 6.24 18.53 8.63
N PHE A 278 6.17 19.70 7.99
CA PHE A 278 7.16 20.17 7.02
C PHE A 278 7.70 21.53 7.49
N TYR A 279 9.01 21.61 7.78
CA TYR A 279 9.63 22.87 8.17
C TYR A 279 10.07 23.68 6.96
N ASP A 280 9.55 24.89 6.83
CA ASP A 280 9.96 25.88 5.85
C ASP A 280 11.02 26.81 6.44
N LYS A 281 12.29 26.48 6.16
CA LYS A 281 13.44 27.25 6.63
C LYS A 281 13.48 28.69 6.10
N LYS A 282 12.91 28.95 4.92
CA LYS A 282 12.95 30.28 4.29
C LYS A 282 12.05 31.27 5.02
N ASN A 283 10.88 30.80 5.46
CA ASN A 283 9.90 31.62 6.15
C ASN A 283 9.90 31.43 7.68
N GLU A 284 10.71 30.50 8.20
CA GLU A 284 10.75 30.10 9.61
C GLU A 284 9.38 29.66 10.15
N GLU A 285 8.74 28.73 9.43
CA GLU A 285 7.40 28.23 9.77
C GLU A 285 7.34 26.71 9.64
N THR A 286 6.50 26.08 10.45
CA THR A 286 6.14 24.67 10.30
C THR A 286 4.75 24.56 9.71
N TYR A 287 4.65 23.88 8.57
CA TYR A 287 3.37 23.42 8.03
C TYR A 287 3.01 22.09 8.68
N ARG A 288 1.91 22.08 9.43
CA ARG A 288 1.30 20.87 9.97
C ARG A 288 0.09 20.51 9.11
N VAL A 289 0.18 19.37 8.43
CA VAL A 289 -0.90 18.79 7.63
C VAL A 289 -1.52 17.63 8.39
N THR A 290 -2.76 17.79 8.84
CA THR A 290 -3.53 16.73 9.50
C THR A 290 -4.53 16.16 8.49
N ILE A 291 -4.66 14.84 8.42
CA ILE A 291 -5.66 14.14 7.61
C ILE A 291 -6.47 13.25 8.56
N ASN A 292 -7.69 13.67 8.86
CA ASN A 292 -8.65 12.95 9.68
C ASN A 292 -9.55 12.09 8.78
N MET A 293 -9.66 10.82 9.12
CA MET A 293 -10.50 9.84 8.43
C MET A 293 -11.48 9.24 9.43
N ILE A 294 -12.70 9.76 9.45
CA ILE A 294 -13.76 9.36 10.36
C ILE A 294 -14.66 8.39 9.62
N PHE A 295 -14.82 7.17 10.11
CA PHE A 295 -15.62 6.16 9.42
C PHE A 295 -16.36 5.25 10.39
N MET A 296 -17.52 4.78 9.96
CA MET A 296 -18.31 3.77 10.66
C MET A 296 -19.24 3.06 9.65
N PRO A 297 -19.33 1.72 9.62
CA PRO A 297 -18.52 0.75 10.37
C PRO A 297 -17.07 0.71 9.87
N ASN A 298 -16.23 -0.23 10.32
CA ASN A 298 -14.88 -0.37 9.77
C ASN A 298 -14.91 -0.71 8.28
N PHE A 299 -13.89 -0.28 7.53
CA PHE A 299 -13.68 -0.72 6.15
C PHE A 299 -13.15 -2.16 6.11
N SER A 300 -13.34 -2.84 4.97
CA SER A 300 -12.55 -4.05 4.70
C SER A 300 -11.07 -3.68 4.60
N GLN A 301 -10.19 -4.64 4.87
CA GLN A 301 -8.74 -4.40 4.79
C GLN A 301 -8.31 -3.89 3.41
N GLU A 302 -8.85 -4.50 2.34
CA GLU A 302 -8.55 -4.11 0.96
C GLU A 302 -8.91 -2.65 0.66
N ASP A 303 -10.09 -2.20 1.11
CA ASP A 303 -10.51 -0.82 0.90
C ASP A 303 -9.74 0.14 1.78
N TRP A 304 -9.39 -0.28 2.99
CA TRP A 304 -8.57 0.52 3.89
C TRP A 304 -7.16 0.75 3.33
N ASP A 305 -6.50 -0.27 2.79
CA ASP A 305 -5.17 -0.14 2.20
C ASP A 305 -5.15 0.87 1.03
N LYS A 306 -6.22 0.88 0.22
CA LYS A 306 -6.39 1.85 -0.88
C LYS A 306 -6.65 3.27 -0.36
N ILE A 307 -7.45 3.42 0.70
CA ILE A 307 -7.68 4.71 1.35
C ILE A 307 -6.36 5.27 1.89
N ILE A 308 -5.53 4.44 2.54
CA ILE A 308 -4.20 4.85 3.03
C ILE A 308 -3.28 5.27 1.88
N LEU A 309 -3.33 4.59 0.74
CA LEU A 309 -2.57 5.01 -0.43
C LEU A 309 -2.98 6.41 -0.91
N HIS A 310 -4.27 6.75 -0.86
CA HIS A 310 -4.73 8.10 -1.19
C HIS A 310 -4.24 9.17 -0.19
N VAL A 311 -4.10 8.82 1.09
CA VAL A 311 -3.48 9.69 2.11
C VAL A 311 -2.03 9.97 1.74
N PHE A 312 -1.25 8.91 1.46
CA PHE A 312 0.15 9.05 1.03
C PHE A 312 0.26 9.90 -0.24
N MET A 313 -0.55 9.64 -1.26
CA MET A 313 -0.56 10.42 -2.51
C MET A 313 -0.94 11.90 -2.30
N THR A 314 -1.68 12.21 -1.24
CA THR A 314 -2.01 13.60 -0.88
C THR A 314 -0.79 14.28 -0.27
N LEU A 315 -0.07 13.60 0.63
CA LEU A 315 1.19 14.10 1.18
C LEU A 315 2.30 14.21 0.11
N ASP A 316 2.42 13.24 -0.81
CA ASP A 316 3.41 13.25 -1.91
C ASP A 316 3.18 14.38 -2.92
N SER A 317 1.98 14.95 -2.95
CA SER A 317 1.66 16.09 -3.80
C SER A 317 2.15 17.44 -3.26
N ILE A 318 2.64 17.46 -2.01
CA ILE A 318 3.03 18.69 -1.32
C ILE A 318 4.30 19.28 -1.94
N GLN A 319 4.30 20.60 -2.08
CA GLN A 319 5.47 21.41 -2.44
C GLN A 319 5.42 22.73 -1.64
N ILE A 320 6.57 23.25 -1.21
CA ILE A 320 6.66 24.57 -0.54
C ILE A 320 7.69 25.43 -1.30
N ASN A 321 7.31 26.66 -1.69
CA ASN A 321 8.09 27.56 -2.56
C ASN A 321 8.70 28.78 -1.85
#